data_AF-A0A142X9M3-F1
#
_entry.id   AF-A0A142X9M3-F1
#
_cell.length_a   1.000
_cell.length_b   1.000
_cell.length_c   1.000
_cell.angle_alpha   90.00
_cell.angle_beta   90.00
_cell.angle_gamma   90.00
#
_symmetry.space_group_name_H-M   'P 1'
#
loop_
_entity.id
_entity.type
_entity.pdbx_description
1 polymer ?
#
loop_
_entity_poly.entity_id
_entity_poly.type
_entity_poly.pdbx_seq_one_letter_code
_entity_poly.pdbx_strand_id
1 'polypeptide(L)'
;MSSYAVCVGIGLLVSLYLMAKRRRRMFEEQFPPISDAEFLALCSPGTDPKVALKVRRIVADHFAVEYERVHPSTRFIEDLGAD
;
A
#
# COMPACT_ATOMS: atom_id res chain seq x y z
N MET A 1 -36.42 14.13 -8.85
CA MET A 1 -35.64 12.87 -8.79
C MET A 1 -34.16 13.05 -9.13
N SER A 2 -33.78 13.98 -10.03
CA SER A 2 -32.38 14.19 -10.43
C SER A 2 -31.45 14.74 -9.32
N SER A 3 -31.85 15.74 -8.54
CA SER A 3 -30.96 16.33 -7.52
C SER A 3 -30.63 15.41 -6.35
N TYR A 4 -31.57 14.57 -5.92
CA TYR A 4 -31.32 13.63 -4.81
C TYR A 4 -30.32 12.55 -5.21
N ALA A 5 -30.42 12.03 -6.44
CA ALA A 5 -29.46 11.08 -6.99
C ALA A 5 -28.05 11.68 -7.10
N VAL A 6 -27.94 12.95 -7.48
CA VAL A 6 -26.66 13.67 -7.52
C VAL A 6 -26.07 13.85 -6.11
N CYS A 7 -26.87 14.27 -5.13
CA CYS A 7 -26.40 14.41 -3.74
C CYS A 7 -25.94 13.07 -3.14
N VAL A 8 -26.68 11.98 -3.39
CA VAL A 8 -26.29 10.63 -2.94
C VAL A 8 -25.02 10.18 -3.64
N GLY A 9 -24.88 10.40 -4.95
CA GLY A 9 -23.68 10.07 -5.70
C GLY A 9 -22.44 10.80 -5.19
N ILE A 10 -22.54 12.10 -4.94
CA ILE A 10 -21.45 12.89 -4.35
C ILE A 10 -21.11 12.38 -2.94
N GLY A 11 -22.12 12.11 -2.11
CA GLY A 11 -21.92 11.57 -0.77
C GLY A 11 -21.17 10.24 -0.77
N LEU A 12 -21.49 9.34 -1.71
CA LEU A 12 -20.80 8.06 -1.88
C LEU A 12 -19.34 8.24 -2.31
N LEU A 13 -19.06 9.12 -3.29
CA LEU A 13 -17.70 9.39 -3.72
C LEU A 13 -16.84 10.00 -2.60
N VAL A 14 -17.40 10.93 -1.84
CA VAL A 14 -16.71 11.53 -0.68
C VAL A 14 -16.45 10.48 0.40
N SER A 15 -17.42 9.62 0.70
CA SER A 15 -17.27 8.51 1.63
C SER A 15 -16.13 7.56 1.22
N LEU A 16 -16.13 7.12 -0.04
CA LEU A 16 -15.08 6.25 -0.58
C LEU A 16 -13.70 6.92 -0.53
N TYR A 17 -13.61 8.20 -0.88
CA TYR A 17 -12.38 8.97 -0.79
C TYR A 17 -11.86 9.06 0.65
N LEU A 18 -12.73 9.34 1.62
CA LEU A 18 -12.36 9.42 3.04
C LEU A 18 -11.91 8.06 3.58
N MET A 19 -12.58 6.97 3.20
CA MET A 19 -12.17 5.61 3.58
C MET A 19 -10.79 5.26 3.00
N ALA A 20 -10.56 5.53 1.71
CA ALA A 20 -9.27 5.30 1.06
C ALA A 20 -8.15 6.13 1.72
N LYS A 21 -8.43 7.40 2.03
CA LYS A 21 -7.49 8.29 2.73
C LYS A 21 -7.17 7.79 4.14
N ARG A 22 -8.16 7.28 4.88
CA ARG A 22 -7.96 6.74 6.22
C ARG A 22 -7.13 5.45 6.20
N ARG A 23 -7.42 4.53 5.26
CA ARG A 23 -6.64 3.30 5.08
C ARG A 23 -5.18 3.63 4.75
N ARG A 24 -4.96 4.57 3.82
CA ARG A 24 -3.61 5.01 3.45
C ARG A 24 -2.83 5.57 4.64
N ARG A 25 -3.45 6.39 5.50
CA ARG A 25 -2.80 6.89 6.73
C ARG A 25 -2.39 5.76 7.68
N MET A 26 -3.28 4.80 7.93
CA MET A 26 -2.94 3.65 8.79
C MET A 26 -1.77 2.85 8.22
N PHE A 27 -1.74 2.65 6.89
CA PHE A 27 -0.62 2.01 6.22
C PHE A 27 0.67 2.81 6.36
N GLU A 28 0.62 4.13 6.18
CA GLU A 28 1.78 5.03 6.31
C GLU A 28 2.34 5.09 7.74
N GLU A 29 1.49 4.92 8.75
CA GLU A 29 1.87 4.83 10.17
C GLU A 29 2.47 3.45 10.50
N GLN A 30 1.92 2.38 9.93
CA GLN A 30 2.36 1.01 10.18
C GLN A 30 3.68 0.69 9.46
N PHE A 31 3.87 1.21 8.25
CA PHE A 31 5.04 0.95 7.41
C PHE A 31 5.79 2.27 7.13
N PRO A 32 6.69 2.67 8.06
CA PRO A 32 7.57 3.80 7.80
C PRO A 32 8.50 3.50 6.62
N PRO A 33 8.98 4.53 5.90
CA PRO A 33 9.93 4.33 4.81
C PRO A 33 11.24 3.74 5.34
N ILE A 34 11.71 2.67 4.69
CA ILE A 34 12.97 1.99 5.02
C ILE A 34 13.91 1.96 3.80
N SER A 35 15.22 2.01 4.05
CA SER A 35 16.24 1.90 3.03
C SER A 35 16.36 0.47 2.47
N ASP A 36 17.13 0.29 1.40
CA ASP A 36 17.41 -1.05 0.84
C ASP A 36 18.18 -1.93 1.83
N ALA A 37 19.13 -1.36 2.58
CA ALA A 37 19.90 -2.12 3.57
C ALA A 37 19.01 -2.63 4.71
N GLU A 38 18.10 -1.79 5.20
CA GLU A 38 17.14 -2.16 6.25
C GLU A 38 16.14 -3.20 5.74
N PHE A 39 15.61 -3.02 4.52
CA PHE A 39 14.73 -4.00 3.90
C PHE A 39 15.38 -5.38 3.77
N LEU A 40 16.64 -5.42 3.31
CA LEU A 40 17.40 -6.67 3.19
C LEU A 40 17.71 -7.29 4.56
N ALA A 41 17.98 -6.48 5.59
CA ALA A 41 18.21 -6.96 6.94
C ALA A 41 16.95 -7.62 7.56
N LEU A 42 15.77 -7.22 7.10
CA LEU A 42 14.48 -7.77 7.52
C LEU A 42 14.04 -9.00 6.70
N CYS A 43 14.71 -9.27 5.58
CA CYS A 43 14.44 -10.47 4.78
C CYS A 43 14.97 -11.73 5.48
N SER A 44 14.37 -12.88 5.15
CA SER A 44 14.82 -14.17 5.69
C SER A 44 16.27 -14.48 5.29
N PRO A 45 17.07 -15.14 6.16
CA PRO A 45 18.44 -15.54 5.83
C PRO A 45 18.49 -16.37 4.53
N GLY A 46 19.48 -16.09 3.68
CA GLY A 46 19.64 -16.76 2.38
C GLY A 46 18.80 -16.16 1.24
N THR A 47 18.02 -15.11 1.50
CA THR A 47 17.35 -14.34 0.43
C THR A 47 18.40 -13.67 -0.46
N ASP A 48 18.32 -13.90 -1.77
CA ASP A 48 19.17 -13.20 -2.75
C ASP A 48 18.82 -11.70 -2.77
N PRO A 49 19.78 -10.79 -2.49
CA PRO A 49 19.50 -9.37 -2.43
C PRO A 49 18.97 -8.76 -3.74
N LYS A 50 19.43 -9.24 -4.90
CA LYS A 50 18.97 -8.74 -6.20
C LYS A 50 17.53 -9.15 -6.46
N VAL A 51 17.17 -10.38 -6.10
CA VAL A 51 15.79 -10.85 -6.20
C VAL A 51 14.88 -10.07 -5.25
N ALA A 52 15.30 -9.88 -4.00
CA ALA A 52 14.53 -9.16 -2.99
C ALA A 52 14.21 -7.72 -3.40
N LEU A 53 15.23 -6.96 -3.84
CA LEU A 53 15.04 -5.57 -4.29
C LEU A 53 14.23 -5.48 -5.58
N LYS A 54 14.36 -6.46 -6.49
CA LYS A 54 13.54 -6.53 -7.70
C LYS A 54 12.07 -6.77 -7.36
N VAL A 55 11.78 -7.72 -6.46
CA VAL A 55 10.41 -7.98 -5.99
C VAL A 55 9.85 -6.75 -5.28
N ARG A 56 10.64 -6.11 -4.41
CA ARG A 56 10.26 -4.86 -3.75
C ARG A 56 9.78 -3.80 -4.75
N ARG A 57 10.52 -3.63 -5.85
CA ARG A 57 10.16 -2.69 -6.92
C ARG A 57 8.88 -3.09 -7.66
N ILE A 58 8.74 -4.37 -7.99
CA ILE A 58 7.51 -4.89 -8.64
C ILE A 58 6.29 -4.63 -7.77
N VAL A 59 6.38 -4.88 -6.47
CA VAL A 59 5.29 -4.64 -5.50
C VAL A 59 4.96 -3.15 -5.44
N ALA A 60 5.97 -2.27 -5.35
CA ALA A 60 5.78 -0.83 -5.34
C ALA A 60 5.03 -0.34 -6.59
N ASP A 61 5.50 -0.77 -7.77
CA ASP A 61 4.92 -0.37 -9.05
C ASP A 61 3.50 -0.94 -9.24
N HIS A 62 3.28 -2.20 -8.89
CA HIS A 62 2.00 -2.89 -9.11
C HIS A 62 0.88 -2.35 -8.20
N PHE A 63 1.18 -2.12 -6.93
CA PHE A 63 0.20 -1.66 -5.94
C PHE A 63 0.19 -0.13 -5.79
N ALA A 64 0.96 0.59 -6.61
CA ALA A 64 1.10 2.05 -6.54
C ALA A 64 1.45 2.56 -5.13
N VAL A 65 2.32 1.83 -4.43
CA VAL A 65 2.85 2.19 -3.11
C VAL A 65 4.28 2.72 -3.24
N GLU A 66 4.69 3.59 -2.31
CA GLU A 66 6.05 4.11 -2.29
C GLU A 66 7.05 2.97 -2.08
N TYR A 67 8.12 2.97 -2.87
CA TYR A 67 9.14 1.90 -2.88
C TYR A 67 9.72 1.68 -1.48
N GLU A 68 10.03 2.78 -0.79
CA GLU A 68 10.61 2.78 0.55
C GLU A 68 9.63 2.20 1.59
N ARG A 69 8.32 2.20 1.31
CA ARG A 69 7.29 1.69 2.24
C ARG A 69 6.91 0.23 2.02
N VAL A 70 7.44 -0.42 0.97
CA VAL A 70 7.29 -1.87 0.81
C VAL A 70 8.14 -2.56 1.88
N HIS A 71 7.47 -3.26 2.79
CA HIS A 71 8.09 -3.98 3.90
C HIS A 71 8.00 -5.50 3.68
N PRO A 72 8.98 -6.33 4.10
CA PRO A 72 8.90 -7.79 3.94
C PRO A 72 7.69 -8.43 4.64
N SER A 73 7.15 -7.78 5.67
CA SER A 73 5.95 -8.22 6.38
C SER A 73 4.63 -7.63 5.85
N THR A 74 4.67 -6.85 4.76
CA THR A 74 3.46 -6.34 4.13
C THR A 74 2.65 -7.50 3.56
N ARG A 75 1.38 -7.61 3.95
CA ARG A 75 0.47 -8.65 3.44
C ARG A 75 -0.26 -8.15 2.22
N PHE A 76 -0.26 -8.94 1.15
CA PHE A 76 -0.83 -8.51 -0.14
C PHE A 76 -2.33 -8.30 -0.08
N ILE A 77 -3.10 -9.10 0.66
CA ILE A 77 -4.56 -8.96 0.72
C ILE A 77 -4.94 -7.86 1.71
N GLU A 78 -4.51 -7.98 2.97
CA GLU A 78 -5.01 -7.13 4.04
C GLU A 78 -4.44 -5.71 4.00
N ASP A 79 -3.18 -5.57 3.55
CA ASP A 79 -2.48 -4.29 3.57
C ASP A 79 -2.48 -3.64 2.17
N LEU A 80 -2.45 -4.43 1.08
CA LEU A 80 -2.41 -3.93 -0.30
C LEU A 80 -3.69 -4.15 -1.13
N GLY A 81 -4.65 -4.97 -0.67
CA GLY A 81 -5.91 -5.22 -1.39
C GLY A 81 -5.76 -6.02 -2.68
N ALA A 82 -4.93 -7.07 -2.67
CA ALA A 82 -4.68 -7.97 -3.80
C ALA A 82 -5.72 -9.09 -3.96
N ASP A 83 -7.02 -8.80 -3.75
CA ASP A 83 -8.14 -9.75 -3.84
C ASP A 83 -8.93 -9.68 -5.17
#